data_AF-A0A955DTH2-F1
#
_entry.id   AF-A0A955DTH2-F1
#
_cell.length_a   1.000
_cell.length_b   1.000
_cell.length_c   1.000
_cell.angle_alpha   90.00
_cell.angle_beta   90.00
_cell.angle_gamma   90.00
#
_symmetry.space_group_name_H-M   'P 1'
#
loop_
_entity.id
_entity.type
_entity.pdbx_description
1 polymer ?
#
loop_
_entity_poly.entity_id
_entity_poly.type
_entity_poly.pdbx_seq_one_letter_code
_entity_poly.pdbx_strand_id
1 'polypeptide(L)'
;MTRRSPPLIPLAWIVAVLLLAGCAAAPIAPGATARPATGGVIGTDPDVVALDLPTPSDETVYARAVTDRVTFRAGLDQTCSVLDGVDLVIAEAIYIGAPVYNAGSALGCYRIYEGAAYKLLYLLGDECADVTAVLRFGLILSAQEADDDSAAWRMRETFDTILGDTTSYGGGSTL
;
A
#
# COMPACT_ATOMS: atom_id res chain seq x y z
N MET A 1 30.52 40.79 -4.29
CA MET A 1 29.77 40.02 -5.30
C MET A 1 30.56 38.77 -5.64
N THR A 2 30.21 37.62 -5.08
CA THR A 2 30.78 36.31 -5.41
C THR A 2 29.64 35.30 -5.40
N ARG A 3 29.10 34.97 -6.58
CA ARG A 3 28.10 33.91 -6.75
C ARG A 3 28.79 32.58 -6.48
N ARG A 4 28.37 31.87 -5.42
CA ARG A 4 28.71 30.46 -5.22
C ARG A 4 27.69 29.64 -6.01
N SER A 5 28.18 28.87 -6.98
CA SER A 5 27.39 27.88 -7.71
C SER A 5 26.97 26.75 -6.76
N PRO A 6 25.74 26.22 -6.85
CA PRO A 6 25.37 25.00 -6.13
C PRO A 6 26.07 23.78 -6.73
N PRO A 7 26.42 22.76 -5.93
CA PRO A 7 27.01 21.54 -6.44
C PRO A 7 25.98 20.75 -7.26
N LEU A 8 26.37 20.38 -8.48
CA LEU A 8 25.65 19.46 -9.35
C LEU A 8 25.68 18.07 -8.70
N ILE A 9 24.53 17.58 -8.26
CA ILE A 9 24.35 16.20 -7.84
C ILE A 9 24.41 15.34 -9.11
N PRO A 10 25.36 14.40 -9.26
CA PRO A 10 25.44 13.58 -10.46
C PRO A 10 24.25 12.61 -10.53
N LEU A 11 23.51 12.70 -11.64
CA LEU A 11 22.36 11.85 -12.04
C LEU A 11 22.62 10.33 -12.06
N ALA A 12 23.83 9.87 -11.74
CA ALA A 12 24.21 8.47 -11.75
C ALA A 12 23.73 7.66 -10.53
N TRP A 13 23.21 8.32 -9.47
CA TRP A 13 22.73 7.63 -8.26
C TRP A 13 21.26 7.17 -8.33
N ILE A 14 20.47 7.69 -9.27
CA ILE A 14 19.04 7.35 -9.38
C ILE A 14 18.82 5.96 -10.02
N VAL A 15 19.80 5.46 -10.79
CA VAL A 15 19.65 4.19 -11.54
C VAL A 15 20.17 2.96 -10.76
N ALA A 16 20.93 3.15 -9.68
CA ALA A 16 21.59 2.05 -8.96
C ALA A 16 20.75 1.37 -7.86
N VAL A 17 19.57 1.88 -7.54
CA VAL A 17 18.65 1.24 -6.56
C VAL A 17 17.70 0.24 -7.24
N LEU A 18 17.64 0.24 -8.58
CA LEU A 18 16.70 -0.54 -9.38
C LEU A 18 17.17 -1.93 -9.83
N LEU A 19 18.30 -2.44 -9.31
CA LEU A 19 18.94 -3.65 -9.88
C LEU A 19 19.37 -4.76 -8.92
N LEU A 20 18.91 -4.76 -7.66
CA LEU A 20 19.17 -5.86 -6.72
C LEU A 20 17.97 -6.30 -5.88
N ALA A 21 16.74 -6.15 -6.39
CA ALA A 21 15.59 -6.91 -5.90
C ALA A 21 15.42 -8.16 -6.78
N GLY A 22 16.43 -9.03 -6.76
CA GLY A 22 16.22 -10.43 -7.11
C GLY A 22 15.23 -10.99 -6.10
N CYS A 23 13.96 -11.00 -6.47
CA CYS A 23 12.87 -11.64 -5.76
C CYS A 23 13.09 -13.16 -5.80
N ALA A 24 14.06 -13.63 -5.03
CA ALA A 24 14.18 -15.04 -4.73
C ALA A 24 13.10 -15.33 -3.69
N ALA A 25 12.09 -16.08 -4.09
CA ALA A 25 11.10 -16.67 -3.21
C ALA A 25 11.80 -17.21 -1.95
N ALA A 26 11.60 -16.55 -0.82
CA ALA A 26 12.10 -17.05 0.45
C ALA A 26 11.40 -18.40 0.71
N PRO A 27 12.15 -19.45 1.09
CA PRO A 27 11.52 -20.71 1.48
C PRO A 27 10.66 -20.46 2.71
N ILE A 28 9.39 -20.81 2.60
CA ILE A 28 8.34 -20.76 3.62
C ILE A 28 8.93 -21.32 4.93
N ALA A 29 9.14 -20.45 5.93
CA ALA A 29 9.51 -20.88 7.26
C ALA A 29 8.25 -21.46 7.95
N PRO A 30 8.24 -22.74 8.36
CA PRO A 30 7.14 -23.29 9.14
C PRO A 30 7.28 -22.76 10.57
N GLY A 31 6.65 -21.62 10.85
CA GLY A 31 6.72 -21.01 12.18
C GLY A 31 5.81 -19.82 12.44
N ALA A 32 4.95 -19.43 11.51
CA ALA A 32 3.92 -18.42 11.79
C ALA A 32 2.84 -19.06 12.67
N THR A 33 2.84 -18.73 13.96
CA THR A 33 1.72 -19.05 14.85
C THR A 33 0.48 -18.37 14.29
N ALA A 34 -0.41 -19.17 13.71
CA ALA A 34 -1.70 -18.73 13.20
C ALA A 34 -2.42 -17.90 14.27
N ARG A 35 -2.76 -16.66 13.91
CA ARG A 35 -3.60 -15.81 14.74
C ARG A 35 -5.00 -16.44 14.75
N PRO A 36 -5.62 -16.70 15.92
CA PRO A 36 -6.97 -17.22 15.95
C PRO A 36 -7.92 -16.20 15.32
N ALA A 37 -8.71 -16.64 14.35
CA ALA A 37 -9.83 -15.90 13.80
C ALA A 37 -10.91 -15.73 14.88
N THR A 38 -10.79 -14.69 15.71
CA THR A 38 -11.89 -14.28 16.58
C THR A 38 -12.96 -13.63 15.73
N GLY A 39 -13.98 -14.42 15.37
CA GLY A 39 -15.27 -13.92 14.94
C GLY A 39 -15.91 -13.12 16.07
N GLY A 40 -15.71 -11.81 16.06
CA GLY A 40 -16.36 -10.87 16.95
C GLY A 40 -17.77 -10.55 16.42
N VAL A 41 -18.78 -10.96 17.18
CA VAL A 41 -20.17 -10.53 17.01
C VAL A 41 -20.24 -8.99 17.08
N ILE A 42 -20.81 -8.37 16.05
CA ILE A 42 -21.05 -6.93 15.98
C ILE A 42 -22.09 -6.57 17.04
N GLY A 43 -21.67 -5.84 18.07
CA GLY A 43 -22.56 -5.18 19.01
C GLY A 43 -23.29 -4.02 18.32
N THR A 44 -24.60 -3.95 18.48
CA THR A 44 -25.48 -2.93 17.89
C THR A 44 -25.47 -1.63 18.70
N ASP A 45 -24.29 -1.08 18.96
CA ASP A 45 -24.16 0.21 19.66
C ASP A 45 -24.27 1.35 18.63
N PRO A 46 -25.23 2.30 18.75
CA PRO A 46 -25.44 3.35 17.77
C PRO A 46 -24.39 4.49 17.82
N ASP A 47 -23.48 4.47 18.79
CA ASP A 47 -22.48 5.53 19.03
C ASP A 47 -21.03 5.12 18.70
N VAL A 48 -20.79 3.93 18.14
CA VAL A 48 -19.51 3.69 17.46
C VAL A 48 -19.54 4.49 16.17
N VAL A 49 -18.63 5.46 16.05
CA VAL A 49 -18.28 6.10 14.77
C VAL A 49 -18.32 5.00 13.72
N ALA A 50 -19.23 5.12 12.76
CA ALA A 50 -19.29 4.22 11.62
C ALA A 50 -17.89 4.21 11.01
N LEU A 51 -17.09 3.22 11.37
CA LEU A 51 -15.83 2.91 10.71
C LEU A 51 -16.31 2.48 9.34
N ASP A 52 -16.28 3.47 8.45
CA ASP A 52 -16.85 3.47 7.11
C ASP A 52 -16.65 2.08 6.49
N LEU A 53 -17.69 1.25 6.58
CA LEU A 53 -17.65 -0.08 6.01
C LEU A 53 -17.45 0.12 4.50
N PRO A 54 -16.65 -0.74 3.85
CA PRO A 54 -16.36 -0.58 2.43
C PRO A 54 -17.68 -0.48 1.69
N THR A 55 -17.83 0.60 0.95
CA THR A 55 -19.00 0.74 0.11
C THR A 55 -18.85 -0.23 -1.07
N PRO A 56 -19.93 -0.77 -1.65
CA PRO A 56 -19.84 -1.53 -2.89
C PRO A 56 -19.11 -0.75 -4.01
N SER A 57 -19.13 0.58 -3.96
CA SER A 57 -18.32 1.43 -4.82
C SER A 57 -16.81 1.23 -4.61
N ASP A 58 -16.33 1.11 -3.37
CA ASP A 58 -14.90 0.97 -3.09
C ASP A 58 -14.34 -0.33 -3.67
N GLU A 59 -15.08 -1.43 -3.56
CA GLU A 59 -14.74 -2.70 -4.18
C GLU A 59 -14.63 -2.58 -5.70
N THR A 60 -15.60 -1.94 -6.36
CA THR A 60 -15.57 -1.77 -7.82
C THR A 60 -14.41 -0.89 -8.28
N VAL A 61 -14.07 0.16 -7.52
CA VAL A 61 -12.92 1.03 -7.79
C VAL A 61 -11.63 0.24 -7.64
N TYR A 62 -11.48 -0.52 -6.55
CA TYR A 62 -10.32 -1.36 -6.31
C TYR A 62 -10.15 -2.42 -7.40
N ALA A 63 -11.21 -3.15 -7.76
CA ALA A 63 -11.15 -4.18 -8.80
C ALA A 63 -10.74 -3.60 -10.16
N ARG A 64 -11.28 -2.43 -10.54
CA ARG A 64 -10.86 -1.69 -11.74
C ARG A 64 -9.39 -1.30 -11.64
N ALA A 65 -8.97 -0.75 -10.51
CA ALA A 65 -7.62 -0.25 -10.29
C ALA A 65 -6.57 -1.36 -10.42
N VAL A 66 -6.82 -2.52 -9.81
CA VAL A 66 -5.90 -3.67 -9.86
C VAL A 66 -5.82 -4.29 -11.26
N THR A 67 -6.93 -4.25 -12.03
CA THR A 67 -6.98 -4.83 -13.39
C THR A 67 -6.13 -4.05 -14.38
N ASP A 68 -6.14 -2.72 -14.31
CA ASP A 68 -5.34 -1.84 -15.18
C ASP A 68 -4.76 -0.68 -14.39
N ARG A 69 -3.67 -0.96 -13.69
CA ARG A 69 -2.98 -0.01 -12.80
C ARG A 69 -2.45 1.22 -13.54
N VAL A 70 -2.01 1.04 -14.79
CA VAL A 70 -1.46 2.12 -15.61
C VAL A 70 -2.56 3.11 -16.00
N THR A 71 -3.68 2.61 -16.51
CA THR A 71 -4.83 3.47 -16.87
C THR A 71 -5.44 4.09 -15.63
N PHE A 72 -5.56 3.32 -14.54
CA PHE A 72 -6.05 3.85 -13.27
C PHE A 72 -5.19 5.02 -12.79
N ARG A 73 -3.86 4.87 -12.77
CA ARG A 73 -2.95 5.95 -12.40
C ARG A 73 -3.11 7.18 -13.28
N ALA A 74 -3.19 7.01 -14.59
CA ALA A 74 -3.39 8.13 -15.51
C ALA A 74 -4.71 8.89 -15.25
N GLY A 75 -5.75 8.20 -14.74
CA GLY A 75 -6.98 8.83 -14.27
C GLY A 75 -6.82 9.60 -12.95
N LEU A 76 -5.99 9.10 -12.04
CA LEU A 76 -5.69 9.79 -10.79
C LEU A 76 -5.00 11.14 -11.03
N ASP A 77 -4.07 11.21 -11.98
CA ASP A 77 -3.36 12.46 -12.33
C ASP A 77 -4.34 13.59 -12.76
N GLN A 78 -5.54 13.22 -13.24
CA GLN A 78 -6.57 14.17 -13.67
C GLN A 78 -7.55 14.56 -12.55
N THR A 79 -7.71 13.70 -11.55
CA THR A 79 -8.79 13.78 -10.55
C THR A 79 -8.29 14.08 -9.13
N CYS A 80 -7.00 13.88 -8.87
CA CYS A 80 -6.36 14.10 -7.58
C CYS A 80 -5.24 15.15 -7.71
N SER A 81 -5.48 16.36 -7.21
CA SER A 81 -4.53 17.47 -7.31
C SER A 81 -3.30 17.34 -6.40
N VAL A 82 -3.37 16.48 -5.38
CA VAL A 82 -2.33 16.27 -4.36
C VAL A 82 -1.58 14.95 -4.51
N LEU A 83 -1.65 14.34 -5.70
CA LEU A 83 -1.17 12.99 -5.94
C LEU A 83 0.35 12.83 -5.74
N ASP A 84 1.16 13.85 -6.02
CA ASP A 84 2.59 13.85 -5.70
C ASP A 84 2.84 13.66 -4.18
N GLY A 85 1.98 14.22 -3.34
CA GLY A 85 2.05 14.05 -1.89
C GLY A 85 1.69 12.63 -1.46
N VAL A 86 0.74 12.00 -2.15
CA VAL A 86 0.39 10.58 -1.96
C VAL A 86 1.59 9.70 -2.30
N ASP A 87 2.22 9.94 -3.44
CA ASP A 87 3.37 9.17 -3.92
C ASP A 87 4.54 9.24 -2.93
N LEU A 88 4.82 10.42 -2.38
CA LEU A 88 5.89 10.59 -1.39
C LEU A 88 5.63 9.79 -0.11
N VAL A 89 4.40 9.77 0.39
CA VAL A 89 4.06 9.00 1.60
C VAL A 89 4.15 7.50 1.34
N ILE A 90 3.66 7.03 0.19
CA ILE A 90 3.75 5.63 -0.20
C ILE A 90 5.22 5.22 -0.40
N ALA A 91 5.99 6.00 -1.13
CA ALA A 91 7.40 5.72 -1.40
C ALA A 91 8.22 5.65 -0.12
N GLU A 92 7.99 6.57 0.84
CA GLU A 92 8.64 6.53 2.15
C GLU A 92 8.25 5.27 2.94
N ALA A 93 6.96 4.90 2.93
CA ALA A 93 6.50 3.68 3.59
C ALA A 93 7.20 2.44 3.01
N ILE A 94 7.28 2.33 1.68
CA ILE A 94 7.99 1.25 0.97
C ILE A 94 9.49 1.26 1.32
N TYR A 95 10.11 2.44 1.33
CA TYR A 95 11.53 2.60 1.65
C TYR A 95 11.89 2.10 3.05
N ILE A 96 11.01 2.33 4.03
CA ILE A 96 11.21 1.85 5.42
C ILE A 96 10.74 0.40 5.58
N GLY A 97 9.59 0.04 5.02
CA GLY A 97 8.93 -1.24 5.24
C GLY A 97 9.63 -2.42 4.56
N ALA A 98 10.10 -2.25 3.31
CA ALA A 98 10.73 -3.33 2.58
C ALA A 98 12.01 -3.87 3.26
N PRO A 99 12.92 -3.03 3.79
CA PRO A 99 14.03 -3.52 4.61
C PRO A 99 13.59 -4.28 5.87
N VAL A 100 12.53 -3.83 6.55
CA VAL A 100 11.99 -4.51 7.76
C VAL A 100 11.44 -5.89 7.41
N TYR A 101 10.75 -6.02 6.27
CA TYR A 101 10.32 -7.30 5.73
C TYR A 101 11.51 -8.21 5.43
N ASN A 102 12.51 -7.71 4.70
CA ASN A 102 13.71 -8.46 4.33
C ASN A 102 14.54 -8.92 5.53
N ALA A 103 14.43 -8.21 6.67
CA ALA A 103 15.02 -8.61 7.95
C ALA A 103 14.21 -9.72 8.68
N GLY A 104 13.13 -10.21 8.07
CA GLY A 104 12.28 -11.29 8.61
C GLY A 104 11.09 -10.80 9.42
N SER A 105 10.78 -9.50 9.44
CA SER A 105 9.62 -8.96 10.17
C SER A 105 8.50 -8.57 9.22
N ALA A 106 7.70 -9.57 8.82
CA ALA A 106 6.50 -9.34 8.01
C ALA A 106 5.48 -8.44 8.75
N LEU A 107 5.21 -8.71 10.03
CA LEU A 107 4.33 -7.88 10.86
C LEU A 107 4.81 -6.44 10.95
N GLY A 108 6.13 -6.22 11.11
CA GLY A 108 6.70 -4.87 11.16
C GLY A 108 6.47 -4.10 9.87
N CYS A 109 6.72 -4.74 8.72
CA CYS A 109 6.44 -4.19 7.40
C CYS A 109 4.95 -3.87 7.22
N TYR A 110 4.07 -4.83 7.53
CA TYR A 110 2.62 -4.64 7.45
C TYR A 110 2.16 -3.42 8.25
N ARG A 111 2.61 -3.26 9.50
CA ARG A 111 2.25 -2.11 10.35
C ARG A 111 2.74 -0.77 9.80
N ILE A 112 3.89 -0.74 9.13
CA ILE A 112 4.40 0.47 8.47
C ILE A 112 3.47 0.85 7.31
N TYR A 113 3.09 -0.11 6.47
CA TYR A 113 2.19 0.15 5.34
C TYR A 113 0.77 0.52 5.82
N GLU A 114 0.23 -0.21 6.78
CA GLU A 114 -1.07 0.08 7.40
C GLU A 114 -1.11 1.50 7.99
N GLY A 115 -0.07 1.89 8.75
CA GLY A 115 0.04 3.23 9.32
C GLY A 115 0.14 4.33 8.26
N ALA A 116 0.86 4.08 7.16
CA ALA A 116 0.94 5.01 6.04
C ALA A 116 -0.40 5.17 5.31
N ALA A 117 -1.15 4.09 5.12
CA ALA A 117 -2.48 4.12 4.54
C ALA A 117 -3.46 4.92 5.42
N TYR A 118 -3.48 4.70 6.75
CA TYR A 118 -4.30 5.51 7.66
C TYR A 118 -3.90 6.98 7.67
N LYS A 119 -2.60 7.28 7.62
CA LYS A 119 -2.11 8.66 7.48
C LYS A 119 -2.65 9.32 6.21
N LEU A 120 -2.63 8.62 5.07
CA LEU A 120 -3.18 9.12 3.81
C LEU A 120 -4.69 9.34 3.89
N LEU A 121 -5.44 8.38 4.43
CA LEU A 121 -6.88 8.52 4.62
C LEU A 121 -7.23 9.73 5.49
N TYR A 122 -6.44 9.98 6.54
CA TYR A 122 -6.61 11.17 7.38
C TYR A 122 -6.29 12.48 6.63
N LEU A 123 -5.22 12.50 5.84
CA LEU A 123 -4.78 13.71 5.13
C LEU A 123 -5.67 14.07 3.93
N LEU A 124 -6.19 13.06 3.22
CA LEU A 124 -6.98 13.25 2.00
C LEU A 124 -8.46 13.57 2.32
N GLY A 125 -9.02 13.01 3.39
CA GLY A 125 -10.45 13.17 3.68
C GLY A 125 -11.30 12.68 2.50
N ASP A 126 -12.10 13.57 1.92
CA ASP A 126 -12.92 13.31 0.72
C ASP A 126 -12.23 13.71 -0.60
N GLU A 127 -11.05 14.31 -0.53
CA GLU A 127 -10.23 14.59 -1.71
C GLU A 127 -9.64 13.29 -2.26
N CYS A 128 -9.46 13.21 -3.58
CA CYS A 128 -8.89 12.02 -4.24
C CYS A 128 -9.67 10.73 -3.92
N ALA A 129 -10.99 10.77 -4.08
CA ALA A 129 -11.92 9.68 -3.73
C ALA A 129 -11.44 8.29 -4.20
N ASP A 130 -10.97 8.16 -5.43
CA ASP A 130 -10.47 6.88 -5.98
C ASP A 130 -9.24 6.36 -5.22
N VAL A 131 -8.33 7.22 -4.76
CA VAL A 131 -7.19 6.83 -3.90
C VAL A 131 -7.70 6.33 -2.55
N THR A 132 -8.62 7.08 -1.93
CA THR A 132 -9.18 6.70 -0.62
C THR A 132 -9.95 5.39 -0.68
N ALA A 133 -10.70 5.14 -1.76
CA ALA A 133 -11.40 3.89 -2.02
C ALA A 133 -10.43 2.70 -2.10
N VAL A 134 -9.35 2.85 -2.88
CA VAL A 134 -8.32 1.80 -3.00
C VAL A 134 -7.64 1.53 -1.66
N LEU A 135 -7.28 2.57 -0.90
CA LEU A 135 -6.65 2.42 0.42
C LEU A 135 -7.58 1.74 1.43
N ARG A 136 -8.85 2.15 1.51
CA ARG A 136 -9.84 1.55 2.42
C ARG A 136 -10.03 0.07 2.12
N PHE A 137 -10.25 -0.27 0.85
CA PHE A 137 -10.46 -1.65 0.46
C PHE A 137 -9.20 -2.52 0.64
N GLY A 138 -8.03 -1.98 0.28
CA GLY A 138 -6.74 -2.65 0.48
C GLY A 138 -6.45 -2.97 1.95
N LEU A 139 -6.73 -2.04 2.86
CA LEU A 139 -6.64 -2.26 4.32
C LEU A 139 -7.54 -3.43 4.76
N ILE A 140 -8.77 -3.49 4.26
CA ILE A 140 -9.71 -4.55 4.61
C ILE A 140 -9.23 -5.91 4.12
N LEU A 141 -8.80 -6.00 2.86
CA LEU A 141 -8.26 -7.24 2.31
C LEU A 141 -7.04 -7.70 3.12
N SER A 142 -6.11 -6.79 3.43
CA SER A 142 -4.91 -7.12 4.20
C SER A 142 -5.23 -7.62 5.61
N ALA A 143 -6.27 -7.08 6.25
CA ALA A 143 -6.73 -7.51 7.57
C ALA A 143 -7.43 -8.89 7.56
N GLN A 144 -7.87 -9.37 6.39
CA GLN A 144 -8.49 -10.68 6.21
C GLN A 144 -7.48 -11.78 5.83
N GLU A 145 -6.23 -11.41 5.56
CA GLU A 145 -5.18 -12.37 5.26
C GLU A 145 -4.88 -13.30 6.45
N ALA A 146 -4.46 -14.53 6.13
CA ALA A 146 -4.23 -15.57 7.14
C ALA A 146 -2.99 -15.32 8.00
N ASP A 147 -2.02 -14.56 7.48
CA ASP A 147 -0.73 -14.30 8.10
C ASP A 147 -0.19 -12.92 7.71
N ASP A 148 0.79 -12.45 8.50
CA ASP A 148 1.37 -11.12 8.36
C ASP A 148 2.17 -10.95 7.04
N ASP A 149 2.64 -12.06 6.45
CA ASP A 149 3.36 -12.04 5.17
C ASP A 149 2.41 -11.67 4.02
N SER A 150 1.31 -12.40 3.95
CA SER A 150 0.22 -12.16 3.00
C SER A 150 -0.38 -10.76 3.19
N ALA A 151 -0.56 -10.32 4.45
CA ALA A 151 -1.06 -8.98 4.77
C ALA A 151 -0.11 -7.87 4.28
N ALA A 152 1.21 -8.02 4.50
CA ALA A 152 2.21 -7.05 4.04
C ALA A 152 2.23 -6.95 2.51
N TRP A 153 2.16 -8.08 1.81
CA TRP A 153 2.10 -8.10 0.34
C TRP A 153 0.81 -7.54 -0.22
N ARG A 154 -0.34 -7.79 0.43
CA ARG A 154 -1.63 -7.19 0.02
C ARG A 154 -1.59 -5.66 0.11
N MET A 155 -1.01 -5.13 1.18
CA MET A 155 -0.80 -3.68 1.31
C MET A 155 0.19 -3.16 0.27
N ARG A 156 1.25 -3.92 -0.05
CA ARG A 156 2.19 -3.53 -1.12
C ARG A 156 1.50 -3.47 -2.48
N GLU A 157 0.67 -4.44 -2.82
CA GLU A 157 -0.14 -4.44 -4.04
C GLU A 157 -1.07 -3.21 -4.10
N THR A 158 -1.68 -2.84 -2.97
CA THR A 158 -2.52 -1.65 -2.87
C THR A 158 -1.73 -0.39 -3.21
N PHE A 159 -0.52 -0.26 -2.68
CA PHE A 159 0.38 0.86 -2.97
C PHE A 159 0.86 0.87 -4.42
N ASP A 160 1.30 -0.27 -4.93
CA ASP A 160 1.74 -0.42 -6.32
C ASP A 160 0.61 -0.07 -7.29
N THR A 161 -0.65 -0.41 -6.95
CA THR A 161 -1.84 -0.02 -7.71
C THR A 161 -2.01 1.50 -7.79
N ILE A 162 -1.83 2.23 -6.68
CA ILE A 162 -1.92 3.69 -6.63
C ILE A 162 -0.75 4.35 -7.39
N LEU A 163 0.43 3.75 -7.32
CA LEU A 163 1.62 4.21 -8.05
C LEU A 163 1.59 3.86 -9.55
N GLY A 164 0.66 2.99 -9.98
CA GLY A 164 0.63 2.45 -11.34
C GLY A 164 1.76 1.46 -11.62
N ASP A 165 2.41 0.91 -10.59
CA ASP A 165 3.47 -0.09 -10.74
C ASP A 165 2.86 -1.47 -11.04
N THR A 166 3.48 -2.16 -12.01
CA THR A 166 3.03 -3.47 -12.50
C THR A 166 3.75 -4.63 -11.82
N THR A 167 4.43 -4.37 -10.70
CA THR A 167 4.92 -5.42 -9.80
C THR A 167 3.77 -6.35 -9.39
N SER A 168 3.70 -7.50 -10.03
CA SER A 168 2.71 -8.53 -9.75
C SER A 168 3.07 -9.27 -8.45
N TYR A 169 2.15 -9.29 -7.50
CA TYR A 169 2.16 -10.27 -6.41
C TYR A 169 1.78 -11.64 -7.00
N GLY A 170 2.69 -12.61 -6.89
CA GLY A 170 2.50 -13.98 -7.42
C GLY A 170 1.57 -14.87 -6.58
N GLY A 171 0.78 -14.30 -5.66
CA GLY A 171 -0.20 -15.04 -4.88
C GLY A 171 -1.52 -15.15 -5.63
N GLY A 172 -1.82 -16.35 -6.13
CA GLY A 172 -3.00 -16.62 -6.96
C GLY A 172 -4.31 -16.24 -6.27
N SER A 173 -4.89 -15.11 -6.66
CA SER A 173 -6.31 -14.81 -6.47
C SER A 173 -7.09 -15.45 -7.61
N THR A 174 -7.54 -16.70 -7.42
CA THR A 174 -8.71 -17.20 -8.13
C THR A 174 -9.93 -16.47 -7.57
N LEU A 175 -10.47 -15.54 -8.38
CA LEU A 175 -11.84 -15.06 -8.26
C LEU A 175 -12.83 -16.16 -8.64
#